data_AF-A0A813ENZ4-F1
#
_entry.id   AF-A0A813ENZ4-F1
#
_cell.length_a   1.000
_cell.length_b   1.000
_cell.length_c   1.000
_cell.angle_alpha   90.00
_cell.angle_beta   90.00
_cell.angle_gamma   90.00
#
_symmetry.space_group_name_H-M   'P 1'
#
loop_
_entity.id
_entity.type
_entity.pdbx_description
1 polymer ?
#
loop_
_entity_poly.entity_id
_entity_poly.type
_entity_poly.pdbx_seq_one_letter_code
_entity_poly.pdbx_strand_id
1 'polypeptide(L)'
;MRMLRGFNLGGAVIQILCQKAYVAGRPDRQKSLHELGFIWEPQDIIFSQQLLPALQMFRDLHGHLDVPARFVMQDSPDMPVLLKGLKLGNMVNRIRSSKYLVKNEADRLHALGQLGFVWDSEEFNFQELIVPALEWYRQEFGTLLVPFEYELPESDPLPKLLWGFKLGAAVNEIRHRQDSVKGRPDRQKVLEELGLICEATPDREKSMNELGLVGNPQDFIFTQQLLPALRMFKDRHGHSNVPVRFVIQYSTDMPVLLRGFQLGRVVSQIRSSKYLVKNETGRLHALDELGFVWNSEEFNFQELIVPALEWYRRELGNLSVPILYELPESDPVPKLLWGFKLGAAVNKIRSRQGYVKGRPDRQKVLDELGFICEAAPVREKSMNKLGLCGNPQDITFTEQLLPALRMFKDWFGHLDIPVRFTMPESQNIPTLLQGFPLGLVANQIRSYKYLVKHQADRLQVLSELGFVWNSWEFTFRDQIVVALEWYKRTFGNLLVPRRYALPLGDPLPKLLWGFKLGAAVNNIRSCQDYVKGRPDRRKLLDELGFIWHAKESKFQEMMVPALEWYRLKFGNLLVPLKYELPESDEIPQLLWGFKLGTAVSKCRQDSVRGRPDRQ
;
A
#
# COMPACT_ATOMS: atom_id res chain seq x y z
N MET A 1 24.46 24.17 37.86
CA MET A 1 23.23 23.52 37.36
C MET A 1 23.50 22.18 36.62
N ARG A 2 24.19 21.22 37.25
CA ARG A 2 24.43 19.85 36.69
C ARG A 2 23.47 18.78 37.24
N MET A 3 22.58 19.13 38.19
CA MET A 3 21.76 18.18 38.98
C MET A 3 20.45 17.67 38.34
N LEU A 4 20.01 18.19 37.20
CA LEU A 4 18.68 17.84 36.64
C LEU A 4 18.73 16.86 35.45
N ARG A 5 19.91 16.39 35.05
CA ARG A 5 20.05 15.48 33.90
C ARG A 5 19.74 14.03 34.31
N GLY A 6 18.46 13.65 34.27
CA GLY A 6 18.02 12.26 34.49
C GLY A 6 16.82 12.10 35.43
N PHE A 7 16.27 13.19 35.97
CA PHE A 7 15.06 13.16 36.77
C PHE A 7 13.85 12.83 35.89
N ASN A 8 13.22 11.68 36.12
CA ASN A 8 11.97 11.31 35.44
C ASN A 8 10.81 12.08 36.06
N LEU A 9 10.69 13.34 35.63
CA LEU A 9 9.66 14.27 36.10
C LEU A 9 8.25 13.66 35.94
N GLY A 10 7.96 13.01 34.81
CA GLY A 10 6.66 12.39 34.57
C GLY A 10 6.32 11.27 35.56
N GLY A 11 7.28 10.41 35.88
CA GLY A 11 7.10 9.34 36.88
C GLY A 11 6.96 9.89 38.31
N ALA A 12 7.75 10.90 38.66
CA ALA A 12 7.65 11.57 39.97
C ALA A 12 6.31 12.30 40.13
N VAL A 13 5.83 12.98 39.09
CA VAL A 13 4.50 13.63 39.06
C VAL A 13 3.39 12.60 39.26
N ILE A 14 3.42 11.44 38.58
CA ILE A 14 2.42 10.37 38.76
C ILE A 14 2.43 9.82 40.20
N GLN A 15 3.60 9.66 40.81
CA GLN A 15 3.71 9.21 42.21
C GLN A 15 3.18 10.26 43.21
N ILE A 16 3.42 11.55 42.94
CA ILE A 16 2.84 12.66 43.71
C ILE A 16 1.30 12.64 43.61
N LEU A 17 0.77 12.43 42.41
CA LEU A 17 -0.67 12.45 42.14
C LEU A 17 -1.41 11.23 42.71
N CYS A 18 -0.88 10.02 42.50
CA CYS A 18 -1.58 8.79 42.86
C CYS A 18 -1.34 8.36 44.32
N GLN A 19 -0.20 8.71 44.90
CA GLN A 19 0.25 8.17 46.19
C GLN A 19 0.59 9.27 47.22
N LYS A 20 0.41 10.56 46.86
CA LYS A 20 0.89 11.71 47.64
C LYS A 20 2.37 11.59 48.04
N ALA A 21 3.15 10.83 47.26
CA ALA A 21 4.55 10.58 47.53
C ALA A 21 5.32 11.91 47.54
N TYR A 22 6.33 12.04 48.40
CA TYR A 22 7.12 13.26 48.62
C TYR A 22 6.40 14.46 49.27
N VAL A 23 5.05 14.47 49.33
CA VAL A 23 4.24 15.60 49.84
C VAL A 23 3.33 15.23 51.02
N ALA A 24 3.12 13.94 51.29
CA ALA A 24 2.39 13.47 52.47
C ALA A 24 3.09 13.91 53.76
N GLY A 25 2.35 14.59 54.67
CA GLY A 25 2.86 15.08 55.95
C GLY A 25 3.83 16.27 55.86
N ARG A 26 3.99 16.89 54.69
CA ARG A 26 4.96 17.98 54.44
C ARG A 26 4.29 19.18 53.75
N PRO A 27 3.68 20.10 54.51
CA PRO A 27 2.90 21.22 53.97
C PRO A 27 3.77 22.26 53.25
N ASP A 28 5.06 22.35 53.61
CA ASP A 28 6.08 23.15 52.93
C ASP A 28 6.21 22.78 51.45
N ARG A 29 6.23 21.49 51.13
CA ARG A 29 6.35 20.99 49.75
C ARG A 29 5.06 21.12 48.95
N GLN A 30 3.91 21.02 49.62
CA GLN A 30 2.62 21.30 48.98
C GLN A 30 2.52 22.77 48.57
N LYS A 31 2.96 23.69 49.45
CA LYS A 31 2.98 25.12 49.17
C LYS A 31 3.92 25.48 48.02
N SER A 32 5.14 24.92 47.98
CA SER A 32 6.06 25.14 46.84
C SER A 32 5.55 24.58 45.52
N LEU A 33 4.88 23.42 45.53
CA LEU A 33 4.25 22.88 44.31
C LEU A 33 3.05 23.73 43.87
N HIS A 34 2.29 24.27 44.81
CA HIS A 34 1.20 25.20 44.52
C HIS A 34 1.70 26.54 43.93
N GLU A 35 2.76 27.12 44.49
CA GLU A 35 3.42 28.33 43.98
C GLU A 35 4.04 28.12 42.57
N LEU A 36 4.39 26.87 42.22
CA LEU A 36 4.87 26.48 40.88
C LEU A 36 3.73 26.14 39.90
N GLY A 37 2.47 26.22 40.32
CA GLY A 37 1.32 25.89 39.48
C GLY A 37 1.17 24.39 39.18
N PHE A 38 1.63 23.51 40.08
CA PHE A 38 1.55 22.07 39.92
C PHE A 38 0.09 21.59 39.83
N ILE A 39 -0.19 20.83 38.78
CA ILE A 39 -1.56 20.40 38.45
C ILE A 39 -1.87 19.09 39.17
N TRP A 40 -2.76 19.17 40.14
CA TRP A 40 -3.21 18.04 40.95
C TRP A 40 -4.23 17.16 40.24
N GLU A 41 -4.90 17.69 39.22
CA GLU A 41 -5.94 16.99 38.48
C GLU A 41 -5.65 17.05 36.98
N PRO A 42 -4.78 16.16 36.44
CA PRO A 42 -4.43 16.16 35.02
C PRO A 42 -5.63 15.97 34.10
N GLN A 43 -6.72 15.38 34.60
CA GLN A 43 -7.94 15.16 33.84
C GLN A 43 -8.60 16.50 33.46
N ASP A 44 -8.48 17.55 34.29
CA ASP A 44 -9.00 18.89 33.96
C ASP A 44 -8.29 19.50 32.77
N ILE A 45 -6.96 19.35 32.69
CA ILE A 45 -6.18 19.85 31.56
C ILE A 45 -6.42 19.04 30.31
N ILE A 46 -6.49 17.70 30.43
CA ILE A 46 -6.83 16.84 29.30
C ILE A 46 -8.22 17.21 28.77
N PHE A 47 -9.18 17.49 29.65
CA PHE A 47 -10.52 17.91 29.25
C PHE A 47 -10.54 19.32 28.63
N SER A 48 -10.04 20.32 29.34
CA SER A 48 -10.15 21.74 28.96
C SER A 48 -9.17 22.18 27.87
N GLN A 49 -7.93 21.68 27.87
CA GLN A 49 -6.88 22.15 26.96
C GLN A 49 -6.58 21.18 25.81
N GLN A 50 -7.06 19.94 25.88
CA GLN A 50 -6.89 18.97 24.78
C GLN A 50 -8.24 18.61 24.14
N LEU A 51 -9.17 18.07 24.92
CA LEU A 51 -10.42 17.53 24.39
C LEU A 51 -11.33 18.62 23.82
N LEU A 52 -11.67 19.67 24.59
CA LEU A 52 -12.59 20.70 24.11
C LEU A 52 -12.06 21.45 22.87
N PRO A 53 -10.78 21.91 22.83
CA PRO A 53 -10.25 22.58 21.64
C PRO A 53 -10.17 21.65 20.42
N ALA A 54 -9.83 20.37 20.63
CA ALA A 54 -9.80 19.40 19.54
C ALA A 54 -11.20 19.11 18.96
N LEU A 55 -12.22 19.03 19.83
CA LEU A 55 -13.61 18.88 19.39
C LEU A 55 -14.08 20.13 18.65
N GLN A 56 -13.76 21.34 19.13
CA GLN A 56 -14.11 22.58 18.45
C GLN A 56 -13.49 22.63 17.04
N MET A 57 -12.18 22.37 16.92
CA MET A 57 -11.52 22.32 15.60
C MET A 57 -12.12 21.25 14.68
N PHE A 58 -12.48 20.08 15.23
CA PHE A 58 -13.14 19.03 14.45
C PHE A 58 -14.52 19.50 13.96
N ARG A 59 -15.30 20.14 14.81
CA ARG A 59 -16.61 20.72 14.46
C ARG A 59 -16.48 21.82 13.42
N ASP A 60 -15.49 22.70 13.53
CA ASP A 60 -15.28 23.78 12.57
C ASP A 60 -14.91 23.24 11.18
N LEU A 61 -14.19 22.11 11.12
CA LEU A 61 -13.79 21.46 9.87
C LEU A 61 -14.90 20.59 9.26
N HIS A 62 -15.60 19.81 10.07
CA HIS A 62 -16.54 18.79 9.61
C HIS A 62 -18.01 19.19 9.77
N GLY A 63 -18.31 20.21 10.57
CA GLY A 63 -19.68 20.66 10.89
C GLY A 63 -20.40 19.82 11.96
N HIS A 64 -19.86 18.65 12.34
CA HIS A 64 -20.44 17.74 13.33
C HIS A 64 -19.39 17.21 14.32
N LEU A 65 -19.84 16.54 15.40
CA LEU A 65 -18.98 15.94 16.42
C LEU A 65 -19.02 14.40 16.45
N ASP A 66 -19.41 13.77 15.34
CA ASP A 66 -19.27 12.33 15.20
C ASP A 66 -17.85 11.92 14.77
N VAL A 67 -16.94 11.87 15.74
CA VAL A 67 -15.52 11.60 15.48
C VAL A 67 -15.27 10.10 15.26
N PRO A 68 -14.66 9.69 14.13
CA PRO A 68 -14.32 8.28 13.89
C PRO A 68 -13.34 7.73 14.92
N ALA A 69 -13.52 6.47 15.33
CA ALA A 69 -12.74 5.86 16.42
C ALA A 69 -11.21 5.90 16.22
N ARG A 70 -10.74 5.87 14.96
CA ARG A 70 -9.30 5.90 14.60
C ARG A 70 -8.80 7.29 14.20
N PHE A 71 -9.61 8.33 14.36
CA PHE A 71 -9.24 9.69 13.98
C PHE A 71 -8.08 10.22 14.83
N VAL A 72 -7.11 10.83 14.15
CA VAL A 72 -5.91 11.45 14.73
C VAL A 72 -5.78 12.85 14.15
N MET A 73 -5.58 13.83 15.02
CA MET A 73 -5.35 15.21 14.62
C MET A 73 -4.09 15.30 13.76
N GLN A 74 -4.22 15.80 12.53
CA GLN A 74 -3.12 15.98 11.58
C GLN A 74 -2.38 17.29 11.86
N ASP A 75 -1.06 17.30 11.66
CA ASP A 75 -0.21 18.46 11.91
C ASP A 75 -0.62 19.65 11.03
N SER A 76 -1.00 20.78 11.65
CA SER A 76 -1.30 22.06 10.99
C SER A 76 -0.50 23.20 11.66
N PRO A 77 -0.02 24.21 10.89
CA PRO A 77 0.79 25.31 11.43
C PRO A 77 0.09 26.12 12.52
N ASP A 78 -1.25 26.24 12.47
CA ASP A 78 -2.05 27.02 13.44
C ASP A 78 -2.56 26.19 14.62
N MET A 79 -2.17 24.91 14.71
CA MET A 79 -2.64 24.01 15.76
C MET A 79 -1.85 24.17 17.06
N PRO A 80 -2.52 24.25 18.23
CA PRO A 80 -1.86 24.17 19.52
C PRO A 80 -0.99 22.92 19.67
N VAL A 81 0.21 23.06 20.24
CA VAL A 81 1.21 21.98 20.39
C VAL A 81 0.63 20.75 21.09
N LEU A 82 -0.30 20.93 22.03
CA LEU A 82 -0.94 19.86 22.79
C LEU A 82 -1.89 18.98 21.97
N LEU A 83 -2.36 19.45 20.80
CA LEU A 83 -3.26 18.70 19.93
C LEU A 83 -2.52 17.90 18.85
N LYS A 84 -1.21 18.14 18.68
CA LYS A 84 -0.39 17.57 17.63
C LYS A 84 -0.29 16.04 17.78
N GLY A 85 -0.80 15.29 16.79
CA GLY A 85 -0.85 13.83 16.82
C GLY A 85 -1.80 13.26 17.89
N LEU A 86 -2.70 14.07 18.44
CA LEU A 86 -3.68 13.63 19.44
C LEU A 86 -4.66 12.63 18.81
N LYS A 87 -4.80 11.47 19.44
CA LYS A 87 -5.74 10.41 19.01
C LYS A 87 -7.16 10.71 19.50
N LEU A 88 -7.74 11.80 19.01
CA LEU A 88 -9.06 12.29 19.41
C LEU A 88 -10.14 11.21 19.29
N GLY A 89 -10.14 10.42 18.22
CA GLY A 89 -11.11 9.33 18.02
C GLY A 89 -11.12 8.29 19.15
N ASN A 90 -9.95 7.95 19.68
CA ASN A 90 -9.85 7.02 20.81
C ASN A 90 -10.38 7.65 22.11
N MET A 91 -10.17 8.95 22.32
CA MET A 91 -10.67 9.66 23.50
C MET A 91 -12.20 9.74 23.46
N VAL A 92 -12.77 10.15 22.32
CA VAL A 92 -14.21 10.18 22.08
C VAL A 92 -14.85 8.80 22.27
N ASN A 93 -14.24 7.75 21.72
CA ASN A 93 -14.75 6.38 21.90
C ASN A 93 -14.73 5.94 23.38
N ARG A 94 -13.71 6.32 24.15
CA ARG A 94 -13.65 6.05 25.60
C ARG A 94 -14.68 6.85 26.39
N ILE A 95 -14.98 8.09 25.99
CA ILE A 95 -16.05 8.91 26.57
C ILE A 95 -17.40 8.24 26.31
N ARG A 96 -17.67 7.79 25.08
CA ARG A 96 -18.92 7.08 24.71
C ARG A 96 -19.10 5.77 25.49
N SER A 97 -18.07 4.91 25.51
CA SER A 97 -18.15 3.55 26.08
C SER A 97 -18.03 3.48 27.61
N SER A 98 -17.15 4.29 28.21
CA SER A 98 -16.79 4.18 29.64
C SER A 98 -17.05 5.44 30.45
N LYS A 99 -17.61 6.48 29.83
CA LYS A 99 -17.75 7.82 30.41
C LYS A 99 -16.41 8.36 30.94
N TYR A 100 -15.31 7.95 30.32
CA TYR A 100 -13.97 8.44 30.63
C TYR A 100 -13.95 9.98 30.61
N LEU A 101 -13.25 10.62 31.56
CA LEU A 101 -13.22 12.08 31.78
C LEU A 101 -14.53 12.76 32.21
N VAL A 102 -15.69 12.11 32.11
CA VAL A 102 -17.00 12.76 32.38
C VAL A 102 -17.81 12.01 33.43
N LYS A 103 -17.29 10.89 33.93
CA LYS A 103 -17.92 10.08 34.97
C LYS A 103 -18.03 10.91 36.25
N ASN A 104 -19.27 11.14 36.69
CA ASN A 104 -19.62 11.94 37.88
C ASN A 104 -19.23 13.44 37.78
N GLU A 105 -18.97 13.96 36.58
CA GLU A 105 -18.58 15.36 36.34
C GLU A 105 -19.68 16.09 35.56
N ALA A 106 -20.61 16.73 36.28
CA ALA A 106 -21.78 17.38 35.68
C ALA A 106 -21.38 18.54 34.75
N ASP A 107 -20.39 19.34 35.13
CA ASP A 107 -19.93 20.49 34.35
C ASP A 107 -19.30 20.06 33.02
N ARG A 108 -18.55 18.96 33.04
CA ARG A 108 -17.95 18.38 31.82
C ARG A 108 -19.00 17.81 30.88
N LEU A 109 -20.04 17.17 31.42
CA LEU A 109 -21.19 16.71 30.64
C LEU A 109 -21.94 17.90 30.02
N HIS A 110 -22.15 18.97 30.77
CA HIS A 110 -22.79 20.19 30.29
C HIS A 110 -21.99 20.86 29.17
N ALA A 111 -20.67 21.00 29.33
CA ALA A 111 -19.78 21.56 28.30
C ALA A 111 -19.80 20.75 26.99
N LEU A 112 -19.77 19.42 27.07
CA LEU A 112 -19.94 18.57 25.88
C LEU A 112 -21.33 18.70 25.26
N GLY A 113 -22.37 18.86 26.08
CA GLY A 113 -23.73 19.14 25.62
C GLY A 113 -23.83 20.45 24.82
N GLN A 114 -23.25 21.53 25.33
CA GLN A 114 -23.21 22.84 24.63
C GLN A 114 -22.47 22.78 23.29
N LEU A 115 -21.42 21.95 23.20
CA LEU A 115 -20.70 21.74 21.94
C LEU A 115 -21.48 20.89 20.91
N GLY A 116 -22.55 20.20 21.32
CA GLY A 116 -23.31 19.29 20.45
C GLY A 116 -22.67 17.90 20.33
N PHE A 117 -22.06 17.40 21.40
CA PHE A 117 -21.33 16.12 21.37
C PHE A 117 -22.25 14.93 21.05
N VAL A 118 -21.86 14.14 20.06
CA VAL A 118 -22.61 12.96 19.61
C VAL A 118 -22.30 11.76 20.51
N TRP A 119 -23.28 11.37 21.34
CA TRP A 119 -23.20 10.20 22.23
C TRP A 119 -23.48 8.89 21.50
N ASP A 120 -24.49 8.89 20.64
CA ASP A 120 -24.90 7.75 19.83
C ASP A 120 -24.60 8.07 18.36
N SER A 121 -23.51 7.47 17.86
CA SER A 121 -23.08 7.62 16.47
C SER A 121 -24.04 6.94 15.50
N GLU A 122 -24.71 5.85 15.92
CA GLU A 122 -25.67 5.16 15.06
C GLU A 122 -26.94 5.96 14.88
N GLU A 123 -27.47 6.55 15.96
CA GLU A 123 -28.65 7.43 15.88
C GLU A 123 -28.34 8.71 15.10
N PHE A 124 -27.20 9.33 15.34
CA PHE A 124 -26.77 10.51 14.58
C PHE A 124 -26.62 10.18 13.09
N ASN A 125 -25.97 9.07 12.73
CA ASN A 125 -25.82 8.68 11.32
C ASN A 125 -27.19 8.46 10.67
N PHE A 126 -28.13 7.83 11.36
CA PHE A 126 -29.46 7.61 10.83
C PHE A 126 -30.25 8.91 10.62
N GLN A 127 -30.37 9.74 11.66
CA GLN A 127 -31.22 10.94 11.65
C GLN A 127 -30.60 12.12 10.90
N GLU A 128 -29.29 12.33 11.00
CA GLU A 128 -28.63 13.54 10.51
C GLU A 128 -27.91 13.32 9.17
N LEU A 129 -27.61 12.06 8.80
CA LEU A 129 -26.99 11.73 7.51
C LEU A 129 -27.95 11.00 6.59
N ILE A 130 -28.44 9.83 6.99
CA ILE A 130 -29.19 8.93 6.09
C ILE A 130 -30.55 9.53 5.71
N VAL A 131 -31.34 9.98 6.67
CA VAL A 131 -32.68 10.54 6.42
C VAL A 131 -32.61 11.79 5.52
N PRO A 132 -31.82 12.85 5.85
CA PRO A 132 -31.74 14.04 5.02
C PRO A 132 -31.15 13.78 3.63
N ALA A 133 -30.20 12.83 3.53
CA ALA A 133 -29.65 12.40 2.25
C ALA A 133 -30.70 11.73 1.36
N LEU A 134 -31.57 10.89 1.92
CA LEU A 134 -32.67 10.26 1.19
C LEU A 134 -33.72 11.26 0.74
N GLU A 135 -34.08 12.21 1.61
CA GLU A 135 -35.01 13.30 1.27
C GLU A 135 -34.49 14.13 0.11
N TRP A 136 -33.23 14.57 0.17
CA TRP A 136 -32.59 15.32 -0.90
C TRP A 136 -32.55 14.50 -2.19
N TYR A 137 -32.13 13.24 -2.13
CA TYR A 137 -32.06 12.37 -3.32
C TYR A 137 -33.46 12.17 -3.94
N ARG A 138 -34.50 12.01 -3.11
CA ARG A 138 -35.88 11.92 -3.58
C ARG A 138 -36.37 13.21 -4.22
N GLN A 139 -36.03 14.37 -3.67
CA GLN A 139 -36.41 15.68 -4.23
C GLN A 139 -35.75 15.91 -5.59
N GLU A 140 -34.47 15.60 -5.73
CA GLU A 140 -33.70 15.84 -6.95
C GLU A 140 -34.03 14.84 -8.08
N PHE A 141 -34.21 13.56 -7.74
CA PHE A 141 -34.35 12.50 -8.75
C PHE A 141 -35.75 11.90 -8.83
N GLY A 142 -36.67 12.27 -7.93
CA GLY A 142 -38.02 11.73 -7.87
C GLY A 142 -38.09 10.24 -7.52
N THR A 143 -36.97 9.63 -7.16
CA THR A 143 -36.83 8.19 -6.88
C THR A 143 -35.94 7.94 -5.67
N LEU A 144 -36.06 6.77 -5.06
CA LEU A 144 -35.19 6.28 -3.98
C LEU A 144 -34.32 5.09 -4.43
N LEU A 145 -34.20 4.89 -5.74
CA LEU A 145 -33.28 3.91 -6.32
C LEU A 145 -31.85 4.47 -6.35
N VAL A 146 -31.19 4.44 -5.20
CA VAL A 146 -29.81 4.93 -5.07
C VAL A 146 -28.82 3.86 -5.56
N PRO A 147 -27.94 4.15 -6.55
CA PRO A 147 -26.85 3.27 -6.94
C PRO A 147 -25.85 3.04 -5.80
N PHE A 148 -25.28 1.84 -5.68
CA PHE A 148 -24.38 1.47 -4.57
C PHE A 148 -23.19 2.42 -4.36
N GLU A 149 -22.56 2.90 -5.44
CA GLU A 149 -21.39 3.79 -5.37
C GLU A 149 -21.79 5.29 -5.34
N TYR A 150 -23.08 5.62 -5.22
CA TYR A 150 -23.52 7.01 -5.27
C TYR A 150 -23.06 7.79 -4.04
N GLU A 151 -22.33 8.86 -4.30
CA GLU A 151 -21.87 9.85 -3.34
C GLU A 151 -22.60 11.17 -3.57
N LEU A 152 -22.99 11.82 -2.49
CA LEU A 152 -23.66 13.11 -2.56
C LEU A 152 -22.69 14.21 -3.02
N PRO A 153 -23.13 15.11 -3.92
CA PRO A 153 -22.27 16.14 -4.49
C PRO A 153 -21.88 17.19 -3.45
N GLU A 154 -20.64 17.69 -3.53
CA GLU A 154 -20.15 18.80 -2.70
C GLU A 154 -20.59 20.16 -3.29
N SER A 155 -21.90 20.35 -3.43
CA SER A 155 -22.47 21.57 -4.03
C SER A 155 -23.75 22.00 -3.34
N ASP A 156 -23.96 23.32 -3.25
CA ASP A 156 -25.24 23.89 -2.81
C ASP A 156 -26.38 23.42 -3.75
N PRO A 157 -27.60 23.12 -3.24
CA PRO A 157 -28.13 23.45 -1.91
C PRO A 157 -27.89 22.38 -0.82
N LEU A 158 -27.08 21.35 -1.07
CA LEU A 158 -26.88 20.26 -0.11
C LEU A 158 -26.12 20.74 1.14
N PRO A 159 -26.61 20.46 2.37
CA PRO A 159 -25.88 20.75 3.60
C PRO A 159 -24.45 20.18 3.57
N LYS A 160 -23.47 20.96 4.03
CA LYS A 160 -22.05 20.56 4.11
C LYS A 160 -21.84 19.23 4.85
N LEU A 161 -22.70 18.94 5.81
CA LEU A 161 -22.71 17.68 6.56
C LEU A 161 -22.83 16.43 5.66
N LEU A 162 -23.52 16.56 4.53
CA LEU A 162 -23.83 15.47 3.61
C LEU A 162 -22.84 15.37 2.44
N TRP A 163 -21.91 16.30 2.31
CA TRP A 163 -20.95 16.34 1.20
C TRP A 163 -20.07 15.08 1.19
N GLY A 164 -20.03 14.40 0.03
CA GLY A 164 -19.26 13.16 -0.13
C GLY A 164 -19.82 11.96 0.63
N PHE A 165 -21.00 12.06 1.24
CA PHE A 165 -21.63 10.93 1.92
C PHE A 165 -22.01 9.84 0.90
N LYS A 166 -21.54 8.62 1.13
CA LYS A 166 -21.79 7.43 0.31
C LYS A 166 -23.21 6.88 0.55
N LEU A 167 -24.23 7.66 0.16
CA LEU A 167 -25.64 7.31 0.32
C LEU A 167 -25.96 5.94 -0.28
N GLY A 168 -25.36 5.60 -1.41
CA GLY A 168 -25.55 4.30 -2.07
C GLY A 168 -25.19 3.10 -1.20
N ALA A 169 -24.07 3.19 -0.49
CA ALA A 169 -23.62 2.14 0.41
C ALA A 169 -24.55 2.04 1.63
N ALA A 170 -24.96 3.18 2.19
CA ALA A 170 -25.89 3.22 3.32
C ALA A 170 -27.25 2.59 2.99
N VAL A 171 -27.83 2.94 1.83
CA VAL A 171 -29.09 2.35 1.35
C VAL A 171 -28.97 0.85 1.10
N ASN A 172 -27.84 0.41 0.56
CA ASN A 172 -27.59 -1.01 0.34
C ASN A 172 -27.47 -1.79 1.66
N GLU A 173 -26.80 -1.24 2.68
CA GLU A 173 -26.74 -1.83 4.02
C GLU A 173 -28.14 -1.93 4.66
N ILE A 174 -28.95 -0.88 4.56
CA ILE A 174 -30.34 -0.86 5.02
C ILE A 174 -31.16 -1.96 4.33
N ARG A 175 -31.04 -2.09 2.99
CA ARG A 175 -31.81 -3.06 2.19
C ARG A 175 -31.41 -4.51 2.43
N HIS A 176 -30.13 -4.80 2.66
CA HIS A 176 -29.63 -6.18 2.68
C HIS A 176 -29.29 -6.71 4.07
N ARG A 177 -28.72 -5.88 4.93
CA ARG A 177 -28.30 -6.29 6.27
C ARG A 177 -29.29 -5.88 7.33
N GLN A 178 -30.00 -4.77 7.09
CA GLN A 178 -30.91 -4.15 8.05
C GLN A 178 -30.23 -3.83 9.40
N ASP A 179 -28.89 -3.81 9.49
CA ASP A 179 -28.17 -3.68 10.76
C ASP A 179 -28.56 -2.39 11.52
N SER A 180 -28.84 -1.31 10.79
CA SER A 180 -29.27 -0.02 11.34
C SER A 180 -30.77 0.10 11.62
N VAL A 181 -31.59 -0.88 11.22
CA VAL A 181 -33.08 -0.82 11.28
C VAL A 181 -33.68 -2.01 12.07
N LYS A 182 -32.97 -3.14 12.11
CA LYS A 182 -33.41 -4.37 12.75
C LYS A 182 -33.59 -4.17 14.25
N GLY A 183 -34.81 -4.39 14.75
CA GLY A 183 -35.17 -4.19 16.15
C GLY A 183 -35.43 -2.73 16.54
N ARG A 184 -35.61 -1.84 15.56
CA ARG A 184 -35.94 -0.41 15.73
C ARG A 184 -37.17 -0.04 14.89
N PRO A 185 -38.40 -0.24 15.39
CA PRO A 185 -39.64 -0.02 14.62
C PRO A 185 -39.87 1.46 14.27
N ASP A 186 -39.34 2.37 15.08
CA ASP A 186 -39.28 3.81 14.84
C ASP A 186 -38.50 4.16 13.55
N ARG A 187 -37.31 3.58 13.38
CA ARG A 187 -36.48 3.78 12.17
C ARG A 187 -37.14 3.17 10.93
N GLN A 188 -37.77 2.01 11.08
CA GLN A 188 -38.51 1.36 10.00
C GLN A 188 -39.66 2.24 9.52
N LYS A 189 -40.45 2.81 10.44
CA LYS A 189 -41.57 3.71 10.12
C LYS A 189 -41.11 4.95 9.35
N VAL A 190 -40.01 5.58 9.76
CA VAL A 190 -39.45 6.76 9.05
C VAL A 190 -39.05 6.40 7.61
N LEU A 191 -38.41 5.26 7.40
CA LEU A 191 -38.03 4.81 6.06
C LEU A 191 -39.24 4.48 5.19
N GLU A 192 -40.29 3.90 5.77
CA GLU A 192 -41.56 3.63 5.09
C GLU A 192 -42.29 4.92 4.69
N GLU A 193 -42.34 5.92 5.58
CA GLU A 193 -42.90 7.26 5.29
C GLU A 193 -42.12 7.97 4.17
N LEU A 194 -40.80 7.81 4.13
CA LEU A 194 -39.97 8.30 3.03
C LEU A 194 -40.20 7.54 1.71
N GLY A 195 -40.80 6.34 1.76
CA GLY A 195 -41.06 5.49 0.60
C GLY A 195 -39.92 4.49 0.30
N LEU A 196 -38.98 4.30 1.22
CA LEU A 196 -37.91 3.31 1.11
C LEU A 196 -38.38 1.95 1.65
N ILE A 197 -38.95 1.12 0.78
CA ILE A 197 -39.45 -0.21 1.16
C ILE A 197 -38.28 -1.12 1.58
N CYS A 198 -38.22 -1.47 2.87
CA CYS A 198 -37.16 -2.30 3.47
C CYS A 198 -37.56 -3.77 3.65
N GLU A 199 -38.86 -4.10 3.58
CA GLU A 199 -39.36 -5.46 3.72
C GLU A 199 -39.34 -6.24 2.40
N ALA A 200 -38.93 -7.49 2.47
CA ALA A 200 -39.06 -8.46 1.39
C ALA A 200 -40.39 -9.23 1.54
N THR A 201 -41.52 -8.55 1.34
CA THR A 201 -42.82 -9.24 1.28
C THR A 201 -43.06 -9.82 -0.12
N PRO A 202 -43.77 -10.97 -0.25
CA PRO A 202 -44.17 -11.52 -1.55
C PRO A 202 -45.07 -10.56 -2.36
N ASP A 203 -45.76 -9.65 -1.69
CA ASP A 203 -46.62 -8.63 -2.31
C ASP A 203 -45.87 -7.42 -2.88
N ARG A 204 -44.53 -7.44 -2.82
CA ARG A 204 -43.65 -6.40 -3.38
C ARG A 204 -43.96 -6.08 -4.85
N GLU A 205 -44.30 -7.08 -5.67
CA GLU A 205 -44.68 -6.86 -7.08
C GLU A 205 -46.09 -6.23 -7.24
N LYS A 206 -47.03 -6.53 -6.34
CA LYS A 206 -48.40 -6.00 -6.41
C LYS A 206 -48.47 -4.54 -5.93
N SER A 207 -47.90 -4.26 -4.76
CA SER A 207 -47.90 -2.90 -4.19
C SER A 207 -47.00 -1.94 -4.97
N MET A 208 -45.93 -2.42 -5.61
CA MET A 208 -45.10 -1.60 -6.51
C MET A 208 -45.82 -1.24 -7.82
N ASN A 209 -46.74 -2.09 -8.32
CA ASN A 209 -47.51 -1.82 -9.53
C ASN A 209 -48.72 -0.90 -9.29
N GLU A 210 -49.35 -0.96 -8.10
CA GLU A 210 -50.53 -0.14 -7.76
C GLU A 210 -50.21 1.35 -7.46
N LEU A 211 -48.98 1.67 -7.07
CA LEU A 211 -48.57 3.04 -6.67
C LEU A 211 -47.89 3.87 -7.79
N GLY A 212 -47.70 3.32 -8.99
CA GLY A 212 -47.08 4.06 -10.11
C GLY A 212 -45.63 4.51 -9.90
N LEU A 213 -44.95 4.03 -8.84
CA LEU A 213 -43.56 4.33 -8.51
C LEU A 213 -42.62 3.34 -9.23
N VAL A 214 -42.44 3.57 -10.53
CA VAL A 214 -41.49 2.89 -11.43
C VAL A 214 -40.06 2.91 -10.84
N GLY A 215 -39.25 1.85 -10.79
CA GLY A 215 -39.33 0.49 -11.34
C GLY A 215 -38.24 -0.41 -10.73
N ASN A 216 -38.07 -1.62 -11.27
CA ASN A 216 -37.02 -2.56 -10.87
C ASN A 216 -35.63 -1.86 -10.83
N PRO A 217 -34.81 -2.02 -9.76
CA PRO A 217 -33.47 -1.45 -9.71
C PRO A 217 -32.63 -1.75 -10.96
N GLN A 218 -32.84 -2.91 -11.58
CA GLN A 218 -32.18 -3.28 -12.84
C GLN A 218 -32.68 -2.46 -14.03
N ASP A 219 -33.96 -2.12 -14.11
CA ASP A 219 -34.51 -1.26 -15.17
C ASP A 219 -33.99 0.17 -15.05
N PHE A 220 -33.90 0.68 -13.83
CA PHE A 220 -33.31 1.98 -13.56
C PHE A 220 -31.83 2.02 -13.96
N ILE A 221 -31.02 1.06 -13.49
CA ILE A 221 -29.61 0.96 -13.87
C ILE A 221 -29.48 0.82 -15.39
N PHE A 222 -30.32 0.00 -16.03
CA PHE A 222 -30.26 -0.23 -17.47
C PHE A 222 -30.58 1.06 -18.26
N THR A 223 -31.71 1.69 -17.96
CA THR A 223 -32.26 2.78 -18.77
C THR A 223 -31.63 4.12 -18.45
N GLN A 224 -31.40 4.41 -17.16
CA GLN A 224 -30.96 5.74 -16.70
C GLN A 224 -29.44 5.83 -16.54
N GLN A 225 -28.73 4.71 -16.36
CA GLN A 225 -27.28 4.72 -16.21
C GLN A 225 -26.56 4.07 -17.39
N LEU A 226 -26.84 2.80 -17.69
CA LEU A 226 -26.10 2.02 -18.67
C LEU A 226 -26.25 2.53 -20.11
N LEU A 227 -27.48 2.72 -20.61
CA LEU A 227 -27.69 3.15 -21.99
C LEU A 227 -27.09 4.55 -22.25
N PRO A 228 -27.30 5.58 -21.39
CA PRO A 228 -26.67 6.88 -21.56
C PRO A 228 -25.14 6.78 -21.48
N ALA A 229 -24.61 6.06 -20.49
CA ALA A 229 -23.17 5.84 -20.34
C ALA A 229 -22.52 5.19 -21.57
N LEU A 230 -23.18 4.18 -22.14
CA LEU A 230 -22.70 3.49 -23.34
C LEU A 230 -22.76 4.39 -24.58
N ARG A 231 -23.81 5.20 -24.74
CA ARG A 231 -23.89 6.19 -25.83
C ARG A 231 -22.74 7.18 -25.75
N MET A 232 -22.52 7.77 -24.57
CA MET A 232 -21.42 8.70 -24.35
C MET A 232 -20.05 8.07 -24.61
N PHE A 233 -19.84 6.83 -24.17
CA PHE A 233 -18.59 6.11 -24.45
C PHE A 233 -18.42 5.87 -25.95
N LYS A 234 -19.49 5.46 -26.64
CA LYS A 234 -19.48 5.22 -28.09
C LYS A 234 -19.23 6.51 -28.87
N ASP A 235 -19.82 7.63 -28.47
CA ASP A 235 -19.63 8.92 -29.14
C ASP A 235 -18.17 9.40 -29.00
N ARG A 236 -17.53 9.13 -27.86
CA ARG A 236 -16.14 9.51 -27.59
C ARG A 236 -15.11 8.59 -28.24
N HIS A 237 -15.35 7.28 -28.24
CA HIS A 237 -14.38 6.27 -28.66
C HIS A 237 -14.70 5.61 -30.01
N GLY A 238 -15.87 5.90 -30.59
CA GLY A 238 -16.36 5.29 -31.84
C GLY A 238 -16.86 3.84 -31.69
N HIS A 239 -16.70 3.22 -30.52
CA HIS A 239 -17.07 1.82 -30.27
C HIS A 239 -17.63 1.61 -28.86
N SER A 240 -18.32 0.48 -28.63
CA SER A 240 -18.91 0.12 -27.34
C SER A 240 -18.06 -0.89 -26.53
N ASN A 241 -16.84 -1.22 -26.97
CA ASN A 241 -15.95 -2.10 -26.23
C ASN A 241 -15.32 -1.45 -24.99
N VAL A 242 -16.08 -1.37 -23.90
CA VAL A 242 -15.63 -0.72 -22.65
C VAL A 242 -14.63 -1.60 -21.88
N PRO A 243 -13.46 -1.06 -21.44
CA PRO A 243 -12.53 -1.75 -20.54
C PRO A 243 -13.12 -2.02 -19.15
N VAL A 244 -12.78 -3.15 -18.53
CA VAL A 244 -13.37 -3.58 -17.24
C VAL A 244 -13.20 -2.57 -16.09
N ARG A 245 -12.08 -1.83 -16.08
CA ARG A 245 -11.78 -0.81 -15.05
C ARG A 245 -12.23 0.60 -15.44
N PHE A 246 -12.98 0.75 -16.51
CA PHE A 246 -13.44 2.05 -16.96
C PHE A 246 -14.50 2.61 -16.01
N VAL A 247 -14.24 3.81 -15.51
CA VAL A 247 -15.11 4.58 -14.63
C VAL A 247 -15.38 5.91 -15.29
N ILE A 248 -16.64 6.33 -15.29
CA ILE A 248 -17.01 7.65 -15.77
C ILE A 248 -16.48 8.68 -14.77
N GLN A 249 -15.55 9.52 -15.23
CA GLN A 249 -14.94 10.56 -14.40
C GLN A 249 -15.96 11.64 -14.03
N TYR A 250 -15.73 12.29 -12.90
CA TYR A 250 -16.49 13.46 -12.49
C TYR A 250 -16.19 14.64 -13.43
N SER A 251 -17.20 15.17 -14.10
CA SER A 251 -17.16 16.50 -14.70
C SER A 251 -18.49 17.22 -14.54
N THR A 252 -18.44 18.55 -14.54
CA THR A 252 -19.60 19.44 -14.30
C THR A 252 -20.72 19.22 -15.31
N ASP A 253 -20.35 18.90 -16.56
CA ASP A 253 -21.28 18.75 -17.69
C ASP A 253 -21.89 17.34 -17.79
N MET A 254 -21.49 16.40 -16.91
CA MET A 254 -21.99 15.03 -16.92
C MET A 254 -23.28 14.89 -16.10
N PRO A 255 -24.29 14.13 -16.59
CA PRO A 255 -25.46 13.78 -15.80
C PRO A 255 -25.06 13.16 -14.46
N VAL A 256 -25.67 13.64 -13.38
CA VAL A 256 -25.27 13.27 -12.01
C VAL A 256 -25.32 11.76 -11.79
N LEU A 257 -26.31 11.07 -12.37
CA LEU A 257 -26.48 9.61 -12.30
C LEU A 257 -25.34 8.80 -12.94
N LEU A 258 -24.51 9.42 -13.79
CA LEU A 258 -23.37 8.77 -14.43
C LEU A 258 -22.04 9.05 -13.73
N ARG A 259 -22.00 10.01 -12.80
CA ARG A 259 -20.76 10.40 -12.12
C ARG A 259 -20.25 9.26 -11.25
N GLY A 260 -19.00 8.84 -11.46
CA GLY A 260 -18.42 7.70 -10.75
C GLY A 260 -18.97 6.33 -11.16
N PHE A 261 -19.86 6.27 -12.16
CA PHE A 261 -20.46 5.02 -12.60
C PHE A 261 -19.39 4.08 -13.20
N GLN A 262 -19.32 2.88 -12.63
CA GLN A 262 -18.35 1.82 -12.99
C GLN A 262 -18.80 1.07 -14.25
N LEU A 263 -18.99 1.80 -15.36
CA LEU A 263 -19.50 1.27 -16.62
C LEU A 263 -18.76 0.01 -17.06
N GLY A 264 -17.42 -0.02 -16.92
CA GLY A 264 -16.61 -1.17 -17.27
C GLY A 264 -16.97 -2.46 -16.52
N ARG A 265 -17.28 -2.36 -15.23
CA ARG A 265 -17.69 -3.51 -14.40
C ARG A 265 -19.06 -4.02 -14.82
N VAL A 266 -20.01 -3.12 -15.02
CA VAL A 266 -21.39 -3.48 -15.43
C VAL A 266 -21.40 -4.13 -16.80
N VAL A 267 -20.70 -3.56 -17.78
CA VAL A 267 -20.52 -4.13 -19.12
C VAL A 267 -19.87 -5.51 -19.06
N SER A 268 -18.85 -5.69 -18.22
CA SER A 268 -18.21 -7.00 -18.02
C SER A 268 -19.17 -8.04 -17.43
N GLN A 269 -20.06 -7.64 -16.52
CA GLN A 269 -21.07 -8.52 -15.94
C GLN A 269 -22.17 -8.88 -16.96
N ILE A 270 -22.57 -7.95 -17.81
CA ILE A 270 -23.50 -8.23 -18.92
C ILE A 270 -22.91 -9.29 -19.85
N ARG A 271 -21.62 -9.18 -20.21
CA ARG A 271 -20.93 -10.15 -21.07
C ARG A 271 -20.80 -11.53 -20.44
N SER A 272 -20.51 -11.62 -19.13
CA SER A 272 -20.21 -12.90 -18.46
C SER A 272 -21.43 -13.60 -17.89
N SER A 273 -22.31 -12.89 -17.17
CA SER A 273 -23.43 -13.47 -16.43
C SER A 273 -24.81 -13.06 -16.95
N LYS A 274 -24.85 -12.18 -17.97
CA LYS A 274 -26.10 -11.60 -18.51
C LYS A 274 -26.93 -10.90 -17.43
N TYR A 275 -26.29 -10.41 -16.36
CA TYR A 275 -26.92 -9.92 -15.12
C TYR A 275 -28.04 -8.87 -15.29
N LEU A 276 -28.05 -8.10 -16.38
CA LEU A 276 -29.10 -7.11 -16.68
C LEU A 276 -29.95 -7.45 -17.91
N VAL A 277 -29.66 -8.52 -18.62
CA VAL A 277 -30.31 -8.86 -19.89
C VAL A 277 -30.83 -10.30 -19.93
N LYS A 278 -30.67 -11.03 -18.82
CA LYS A 278 -31.13 -12.40 -18.68
C LYS A 278 -32.66 -12.41 -18.75
N ASN A 279 -33.19 -13.12 -19.75
CA ASN A 279 -34.63 -13.25 -20.03
C ASN A 279 -35.35 -11.95 -20.46
N GLU A 280 -34.61 -10.88 -20.75
CA GLU A 280 -35.16 -9.57 -21.13
C GLU A 280 -34.82 -9.26 -22.60
N THR A 281 -35.68 -9.66 -23.53
CA THR A 281 -35.46 -9.49 -24.98
C THR A 281 -35.42 -8.03 -25.41
N GLY A 282 -36.22 -7.15 -24.79
CA GLY A 282 -36.20 -5.72 -25.08
C GLY A 282 -34.85 -5.06 -24.73
N ARG A 283 -34.24 -5.46 -23.61
CA ARG A 283 -32.91 -4.95 -23.20
C ARG A 283 -31.80 -5.47 -24.10
N LEU A 284 -31.90 -6.73 -24.58
CA LEU A 284 -30.98 -7.26 -25.58
C LEU A 284 -31.05 -6.46 -26.88
N HIS A 285 -32.27 -6.24 -27.40
CA HIS A 285 -32.48 -5.47 -28.63
C HIS A 285 -31.93 -4.04 -28.52
N ALA A 286 -32.18 -3.35 -27.40
CA ALA A 286 -31.66 -2.00 -27.19
C ALA A 286 -30.13 -1.94 -27.16
N LEU A 287 -29.45 -2.96 -26.63
CA LEU A 287 -27.99 -3.04 -26.68
C LEU A 287 -27.48 -3.37 -28.09
N ASP A 288 -28.17 -4.24 -28.82
CA ASP A 288 -27.84 -4.58 -30.20
C ASP A 288 -28.00 -3.39 -31.14
N GLU A 289 -29.08 -2.62 -31.01
CA GLU A 289 -29.29 -1.34 -31.73
C GLU A 289 -28.19 -0.31 -31.43
N LEU A 290 -27.69 -0.27 -30.19
CA LEU A 290 -26.54 0.56 -29.83
C LEU A 290 -25.21 0.04 -30.38
N GLY A 291 -25.17 -1.16 -30.96
CA GLY A 291 -23.96 -1.81 -31.45
C GLY A 291 -23.07 -2.29 -30.30
N PHE A 292 -23.66 -2.91 -29.28
CA PHE A 292 -22.93 -3.41 -28.11
C PHE A 292 -21.98 -4.57 -28.47
N VAL A 293 -20.71 -4.44 -28.07
CA VAL A 293 -19.70 -5.49 -28.26
C VAL A 293 -19.86 -6.57 -27.20
N TRP A 294 -20.49 -7.68 -27.60
CA TRP A 294 -20.69 -8.88 -26.77
C TRP A 294 -19.40 -9.66 -26.52
N ASN A 295 -18.58 -9.83 -27.56
CA ASN A 295 -17.30 -10.53 -27.46
C ASN A 295 -16.13 -9.55 -27.58
N SER A 296 -15.64 -9.10 -26.42
CA SER A 296 -14.51 -8.17 -26.34
C SER A 296 -13.22 -8.76 -26.93
N GLU A 297 -13.00 -10.07 -26.82
CA GLU A 297 -11.78 -10.68 -27.38
C GLU A 297 -11.82 -10.77 -28.90
N GLU A 298 -12.97 -11.08 -29.49
CA GLU A 298 -13.15 -11.08 -30.94
C GLU A 298 -13.00 -9.68 -31.51
N PHE A 299 -13.67 -8.69 -30.90
CA PHE A 299 -13.54 -7.29 -31.30
C PHE A 299 -12.09 -6.80 -31.20
N ASN A 300 -11.41 -7.06 -30.08
CA ASN A 300 -9.99 -6.69 -29.94
C ASN A 300 -9.12 -7.34 -31.01
N PHE A 301 -9.39 -8.58 -31.40
CA PHE A 301 -8.60 -9.29 -32.40
C PHE A 301 -8.85 -8.75 -33.81
N GLN A 302 -10.12 -8.70 -34.24
CA GLN A 302 -10.51 -8.35 -35.60
C GLN A 302 -10.47 -6.84 -35.87
N GLU A 303 -10.93 -6.01 -34.93
CA GLU A 303 -11.14 -4.57 -35.16
C GLU A 303 -9.95 -3.71 -34.70
N LEU A 304 -9.11 -4.25 -33.79
CA LEU A 304 -7.95 -3.52 -33.28
C LEU A 304 -6.63 -4.16 -33.72
N ILE A 305 -6.38 -5.42 -33.35
CA ILE A 305 -5.06 -6.05 -33.54
C ILE A 305 -4.74 -6.26 -35.02
N VAL A 306 -5.66 -6.85 -35.80
CA VAL A 306 -5.43 -7.13 -37.22
C VAL A 306 -5.19 -5.83 -38.03
N PRO A 307 -6.08 -4.82 -37.97
CA PRO A 307 -5.87 -3.54 -38.67
C PRO A 307 -4.61 -2.80 -38.20
N ALA A 308 -4.28 -2.87 -36.90
CA ALA A 308 -3.06 -2.27 -36.38
C ALA A 308 -1.78 -2.96 -36.90
N LEU A 309 -1.78 -4.29 -37.05
CA LEU A 309 -0.67 -5.03 -37.64
C LEU A 309 -0.52 -4.75 -39.13
N GLU A 310 -1.63 -4.67 -39.87
CA GLU A 310 -1.64 -4.29 -41.29
C GLU A 310 -1.06 -2.90 -41.50
N TRP A 311 -1.51 -1.92 -40.71
CA TRP A 311 -0.99 -0.56 -40.74
C TRP A 311 0.51 -0.53 -40.40
N TYR A 312 0.91 -1.21 -39.31
CA TYR A 312 2.32 -1.27 -38.90
C TYR A 312 3.21 -1.88 -39.97
N ARG A 313 2.75 -2.96 -40.63
CA ARG A 313 3.44 -3.60 -41.75
C ARG A 313 3.58 -2.66 -42.95
N ARG A 314 2.54 -1.89 -43.26
CA ARG A 314 2.54 -0.94 -44.38
C ARG A 314 3.58 0.16 -44.18
N GLU A 315 3.68 0.72 -42.99
CA GLU A 315 4.57 1.85 -42.70
C GLU A 315 6.03 1.45 -42.44
N LEU A 316 6.25 0.34 -41.71
CA LEU A 316 7.59 -0.05 -41.24
C LEU A 316 8.17 -1.27 -41.98
N GLY A 317 7.41 -1.86 -42.90
CA GLY A 317 7.84 -2.96 -43.76
C GLY A 317 8.11 -4.29 -43.04
N ASN A 318 7.86 -4.36 -41.73
CA ASN A 318 8.04 -5.55 -40.90
C ASN A 318 6.95 -5.67 -39.82
N LEU A 319 6.86 -6.83 -39.17
CA LEU A 319 5.90 -7.11 -38.09
C LEU A 319 6.57 -7.25 -36.71
N SER A 320 7.77 -6.68 -36.56
CA SER A 320 8.53 -6.67 -35.31
C SER A 320 8.12 -5.48 -34.45
N VAL A 321 6.94 -5.57 -33.84
CA VAL A 321 6.41 -4.51 -32.97
C VAL A 321 7.13 -4.48 -31.60
N PRO A 322 7.72 -3.33 -31.17
CA PRO A 322 8.27 -3.16 -29.83
C PRO A 322 7.21 -3.29 -28.73
N ILE A 323 7.56 -3.82 -27.55
CA ILE A 323 6.59 -4.09 -26.46
C ILE A 323 5.82 -2.84 -26.00
N LEU A 324 6.47 -1.67 -26.02
CA LEU A 324 5.89 -0.40 -25.60
C LEU A 324 5.35 0.44 -26.76
N TYR A 325 5.28 -0.13 -27.98
CA TYR A 325 4.81 0.62 -29.14
C TYR A 325 3.32 0.92 -29.06
N GLU A 326 2.98 2.21 -29.23
CA GLU A 326 1.62 2.74 -29.27
C GLU A 326 1.42 3.43 -30.62
N LEU A 327 0.22 3.28 -31.20
CA LEU A 327 -0.11 3.90 -32.48
C LEU A 327 -0.33 5.41 -32.31
N PRO A 328 0.20 6.25 -33.23
CA PRO A 328 -0.01 7.69 -33.21
C PRO A 328 -1.49 8.08 -33.21
N GLU A 329 -1.84 9.14 -32.48
CA GLU A 329 -3.18 9.76 -32.48
C GLU A 329 -3.32 10.80 -33.61
N SER A 330 -2.85 10.45 -34.81
CA SER A 330 -2.86 11.34 -35.96
C SER A 330 -3.12 10.57 -37.26
N ASP A 331 -3.64 11.27 -38.26
CA ASP A 331 -3.72 10.72 -39.61
C ASP A 331 -2.31 10.31 -40.09
N PRO A 332 -2.14 9.17 -40.79
CA PRO A 332 -3.14 8.35 -41.47
C PRO A 332 -3.67 7.15 -40.65
N VAL A 333 -3.48 7.09 -39.33
CA VAL A 333 -4.00 6.01 -38.49
C VAL A 333 -5.53 6.13 -38.35
N PRO A 334 -6.32 5.06 -38.58
CA PRO A 334 -7.76 5.09 -38.32
C PRO A 334 -8.06 5.52 -36.87
N LYS A 335 -9.06 6.37 -36.66
CA LYS A 335 -9.45 6.88 -35.32
C LYS A 335 -9.65 5.78 -34.27
N LEU A 336 -10.15 4.62 -34.70
CA LEU A 336 -10.35 3.45 -33.86
C LEU A 336 -9.04 2.93 -33.23
N LEU A 337 -7.90 3.15 -33.88
CA LEU A 337 -6.59 2.65 -33.47
C LEU A 337 -5.71 3.71 -32.77
N TRP A 338 -6.19 4.95 -32.62
CA TRP A 338 -5.45 6.03 -31.96
C TRP A 338 -5.09 5.66 -30.52
N GLY A 339 -3.79 5.76 -30.18
CA GLY A 339 -3.28 5.43 -28.85
C GLY A 339 -3.32 3.93 -28.51
N PHE A 340 -3.64 3.06 -29.48
CA PHE A 340 -3.70 1.62 -29.24
C PHE A 340 -2.29 1.06 -28.98
N LYS A 341 -2.12 0.39 -27.83
CA LYS A 341 -0.85 -0.21 -27.38
C LYS A 341 -0.57 -1.53 -28.11
N LEU A 342 -0.33 -1.46 -29.41
CA LEU A 342 -0.08 -2.61 -30.28
C LEU A 342 1.04 -3.51 -29.75
N GLY A 343 2.10 -2.92 -29.20
CA GLY A 343 3.23 -3.64 -28.61
C GLY A 343 2.84 -4.60 -27.48
N ALA A 344 1.95 -4.15 -26.59
CA ALA A 344 1.46 -4.96 -25.49
C ALA A 344 0.57 -6.11 -25.98
N ALA A 345 -0.25 -5.85 -27.01
CA ALA A 345 -1.11 -6.86 -27.63
C ALA A 345 -0.28 -7.96 -28.33
N VAL A 346 0.72 -7.55 -29.13
CA VAL A 346 1.67 -8.47 -29.79
C VAL A 346 2.45 -9.29 -28.79
N ASN A 347 2.93 -8.68 -27.70
CA ASN A 347 3.61 -9.41 -26.63
C ASN A 347 2.69 -10.45 -25.97
N LYS A 348 1.40 -10.14 -25.78
CA LYS A 348 0.41 -11.08 -25.24
C LYS A 348 0.15 -12.26 -26.18
N ILE A 349 0.13 -12.04 -27.50
CA ILE A 349 0.06 -13.10 -28.52
C ILE A 349 1.32 -13.98 -28.43
N ARG A 350 2.52 -13.39 -28.51
CA ARG A 350 3.80 -14.13 -28.52
C ARG A 350 4.10 -14.90 -27.23
N SER A 351 3.85 -14.31 -26.07
CA SER A 351 4.24 -14.90 -24.77
C SER A 351 3.25 -15.91 -24.20
N ARG A 352 1.96 -15.77 -24.51
CA ARG A 352 0.88 -16.56 -23.88
C ARG A 352 -0.06 -17.20 -24.89
N GLN A 353 0.22 -17.08 -26.19
CA GLN A 353 -0.74 -17.38 -27.25
C GLN A 353 -2.09 -16.68 -27.00
N GLY A 354 -2.05 -15.49 -26.39
CA GLY A 354 -3.27 -14.73 -26.11
C GLY A 354 -4.01 -14.41 -27.41
N TYR A 355 -5.34 -14.47 -27.37
CA TYR A 355 -6.22 -14.40 -28.55
C TYR A 355 -6.15 -15.59 -29.51
N VAL A 356 -5.06 -16.36 -29.57
CA VAL A 356 -4.89 -17.43 -30.58
C VAL A 356 -5.01 -18.85 -30.01
N LYS A 357 -4.81 -19.02 -28.70
CA LYS A 357 -4.90 -20.31 -28.02
C LYS A 357 -6.28 -20.95 -28.24
N GLY A 358 -6.30 -22.10 -28.92
CA GLY A 358 -7.52 -22.86 -29.22
C GLY A 358 -8.38 -22.28 -30.35
N ARG A 359 -7.86 -21.34 -31.15
CA ARG A 359 -8.55 -20.66 -32.25
C ARG A 359 -7.72 -20.71 -33.54
N PRO A 360 -7.81 -21.80 -34.33
CA PRO A 360 -7.00 -21.97 -35.55
C PRO A 360 -7.37 -20.97 -36.65
N ASP A 361 -8.61 -20.46 -36.64
CA ASP A 361 -9.10 -19.34 -37.45
C ASP A 361 -8.21 -18.09 -37.30
N ARG A 362 -7.90 -17.72 -36.06
CA ARG A 362 -7.10 -16.53 -35.74
C ARG A 362 -5.62 -16.74 -36.07
N GLN A 363 -5.11 -17.96 -35.87
CA GLN A 363 -3.75 -18.31 -36.29
C GLN A 363 -3.59 -18.15 -37.80
N LYS A 364 -4.56 -18.66 -38.58
CA LYS A 364 -4.55 -18.54 -40.04
C LYS A 364 -4.51 -17.09 -40.52
N VAL A 365 -5.31 -16.20 -39.92
CA VAL A 365 -5.30 -14.76 -40.25
C VAL A 365 -3.92 -14.14 -39.99
N LEU A 366 -3.29 -14.47 -38.86
CA LEU A 366 -1.95 -13.99 -38.54
C LEU A 366 -0.88 -14.56 -39.50
N ASP A 367 -0.99 -15.83 -39.86
CA ASP A 367 -0.10 -16.48 -40.83
C ASP A 367 -0.22 -15.84 -42.23
N GLU A 368 -1.44 -15.54 -42.68
CA GLU A 368 -1.71 -14.82 -43.94
C GLU A 368 -1.11 -13.39 -43.93
N LEU A 369 -1.13 -12.72 -42.77
CA LEU A 369 -0.45 -11.45 -42.57
C LEU A 369 1.09 -11.58 -42.54
N GLY A 370 1.63 -12.80 -42.48
CA GLY A 370 3.06 -13.05 -42.28
C GLY A 370 3.53 -12.79 -40.85
N PHE A 371 2.60 -12.77 -39.88
CA PHE A 371 2.88 -12.56 -38.47
C PHE A 371 3.29 -13.87 -37.81
N ILE A 372 4.54 -13.95 -37.37
CA ILE A 372 5.07 -15.14 -36.68
C ILE A 372 4.58 -15.14 -35.22
N CYS A 373 3.64 -16.04 -34.92
CA CYS A 373 3.08 -16.23 -33.56
C CYS A 373 4.05 -16.95 -32.61
N GLU A 374 4.97 -17.76 -33.13
CA GLU A 374 5.89 -18.57 -32.34
C GLU A 374 7.16 -17.77 -31.95
N ALA A 375 7.43 -17.69 -30.64
CA ALA A 375 8.83 -17.71 -30.20
C ALA A 375 9.28 -19.18 -30.31
N ALA A 376 9.91 -19.54 -31.42
CA ALA A 376 10.17 -20.92 -31.82
C ALA A 376 10.55 -21.87 -30.67
N PRO A 377 9.90 -23.03 -30.62
CA PRO A 377 10.64 -24.28 -30.63
C PRO A 377 10.10 -25.16 -31.75
N VAL A 378 10.94 -25.53 -32.72
CA VAL A 378 11.03 -26.89 -33.30
C VAL A 378 11.98 -26.91 -34.50
N ARG A 379 12.95 -27.84 -34.38
CA ARG A 379 13.70 -28.59 -35.40
C ARG A 379 14.59 -27.84 -36.40
N GLU A 380 15.88 -27.96 -36.11
CA GLU A 380 16.92 -28.34 -37.08
C GLU A 380 16.37 -29.27 -38.18
N LYS A 381 16.36 -28.79 -39.42
CA LYS A 381 16.98 -29.42 -40.57
C LYS A 381 16.62 -28.61 -41.81
N SER A 382 17.66 -28.23 -42.56
CA SER A 382 17.61 -27.50 -43.83
C SER A 382 17.59 -25.98 -43.67
N MET A 383 18.77 -25.37 -43.56
CA MET A 383 19.17 -24.13 -44.25
C MET A 383 20.61 -23.75 -43.83
N ASN A 384 21.57 -24.65 -44.08
CA ASN A 384 22.97 -24.26 -44.29
C ASN A 384 23.16 -23.99 -45.78
N LYS A 385 22.78 -22.79 -46.24
CA LYS A 385 23.31 -22.20 -47.47
C LYS A 385 22.76 -20.78 -47.57
N LEU A 386 23.66 -19.82 -47.78
CA LEU A 386 23.45 -18.36 -47.77
C LEU A 386 23.47 -17.77 -46.36
N GLY A 387 24.69 -17.48 -45.89
CA GLY A 387 24.86 -16.49 -44.84
C GLY A 387 24.22 -15.18 -45.28
N LEU A 388 23.19 -14.78 -44.55
CA LEU A 388 22.69 -13.43 -44.30
C LEU A 388 21.36 -13.60 -43.55
N CYS A 389 21.19 -12.80 -42.48
CA CYS A 389 20.01 -12.55 -41.64
C CYS A 389 19.52 -13.65 -40.65
N GLY A 390 19.35 -13.24 -39.38
CA GLY A 390 18.65 -13.99 -38.34
C GLY A 390 18.21 -13.09 -37.18
N ASN A 391 16.88 -12.89 -37.05
CA ASN A 391 16.08 -12.44 -35.90
C ASN A 391 16.23 -11.02 -35.27
N PRO A 392 15.16 -10.18 -35.32
CA PRO A 392 15.00 -8.96 -34.52
C PRO A 392 14.63 -9.18 -33.03
N GLN A 393 15.04 -10.30 -32.42
CA GLN A 393 15.06 -10.47 -30.95
C GLN A 393 16.47 -10.63 -30.38
N ASP A 394 17.50 -10.44 -31.21
CA ASP A 394 18.84 -10.32 -30.69
C ASP A 394 18.99 -8.96 -29.98
N ILE A 395 18.80 -8.97 -28.65
CA ILE A 395 19.85 -8.39 -27.81
C ILE A 395 21.11 -9.02 -28.36
N THR A 396 21.92 -8.26 -29.09
CA THR A 396 23.22 -8.75 -29.49
C THR A 396 23.96 -8.95 -28.19
N PHE A 397 24.02 -10.21 -27.75
CA PHE A 397 24.72 -10.64 -26.56
C PHE A 397 26.07 -9.92 -26.49
N THR A 398 26.72 -9.79 -27.64
CA THR A 398 27.99 -9.09 -27.85
C THR A 398 27.94 -7.56 -27.86
N GLU A 399 26.90 -6.90 -28.39
CA GLU A 399 26.92 -5.43 -28.56
C GLU A 399 26.19 -4.69 -27.42
N GLN A 400 25.26 -5.35 -26.73
CA GLN A 400 24.50 -4.73 -25.63
C GLN A 400 24.78 -5.39 -24.28
N LEU A 401 24.53 -6.70 -24.16
CA LEU A 401 24.61 -7.37 -22.86
C LEU A 401 26.05 -7.43 -22.33
N LEU A 402 27.02 -7.91 -23.13
CA LEU A 402 28.40 -8.04 -22.69
C LEU A 402 29.03 -6.67 -22.31
N PRO A 403 28.87 -5.59 -23.10
CA PRO A 403 29.35 -4.27 -22.70
C PRO A 403 28.68 -3.78 -21.42
N ALA A 404 27.36 -3.93 -21.28
CA ALA A 404 26.64 -3.53 -20.07
C ALA A 404 27.09 -4.31 -18.83
N LEU A 405 27.34 -5.62 -18.96
CA LEU A 405 27.89 -6.45 -17.88
C LEU A 405 29.30 -6.02 -17.49
N ARG A 406 30.17 -5.73 -18.47
CA ARG A 406 31.53 -5.23 -18.21
C ARG A 406 31.49 -3.90 -17.45
N MET A 407 30.70 -2.94 -17.92
CA MET A 407 30.54 -1.65 -17.24
C MET A 407 30.01 -1.82 -15.81
N PHE A 408 29.01 -2.68 -15.61
CA PHE A 408 28.49 -2.95 -14.27
C PHE A 408 29.56 -3.57 -13.36
N LYS A 409 30.35 -4.52 -13.89
CA LYS A 409 31.46 -5.14 -13.16
C LYS A 409 32.54 -4.12 -12.79
N ASP A 410 32.84 -3.16 -13.66
CA ASP A 410 33.84 -2.12 -13.38
C ASP A 410 33.36 -1.16 -12.28
N TRP A 411 32.06 -0.85 -12.27
CA TRP A 411 31.45 0.02 -11.26
C TRP A 411 31.35 -0.64 -9.88
N PHE A 412 30.87 -1.88 -9.81
CA PHE A 412 30.50 -2.54 -8.56
C PHE A 412 31.43 -3.68 -8.14
N GLY A 413 32.31 -4.14 -9.03
CA GLY A 413 33.23 -5.26 -8.80
C GLY A 413 32.59 -6.64 -8.87
N HIS A 414 31.27 -6.74 -9.09
CA HIS A 414 30.52 -8.00 -9.15
C HIS A 414 29.42 -7.96 -10.21
N LEU A 415 28.86 -9.13 -10.52
CA LEU A 415 27.76 -9.30 -11.48
C LEU A 415 26.45 -9.77 -10.82
N ASP A 416 26.26 -9.49 -9.53
CA ASP A 416 24.93 -9.57 -8.93
C ASP A 416 24.09 -8.30 -9.17
N ILE A 417 23.27 -8.32 -10.22
CA ILE A 417 22.56 -7.14 -10.70
C ILE A 417 21.13 -7.11 -10.12
N PRO A 418 20.72 -6.01 -9.45
CA PRO A 418 19.35 -5.85 -8.96
C PRO A 418 18.33 -5.88 -10.09
N VAL A 419 17.18 -6.53 -9.88
CA VAL A 419 16.14 -6.74 -10.93
C VAL A 419 15.66 -5.42 -11.57
N ARG A 420 15.60 -4.34 -10.80
CA ARG A 420 15.14 -3.01 -11.27
C ARG A 420 16.26 -2.12 -11.82
N PHE A 421 17.47 -2.64 -11.95
CA PHE A 421 18.60 -1.85 -12.42
C PHE A 421 18.49 -1.58 -13.92
N THR A 422 18.52 -0.30 -14.29
CA THR A 422 18.60 0.20 -15.67
C THR A 422 19.90 0.97 -15.83
N MET A 423 20.52 0.86 -16.99
CA MET A 423 21.71 1.66 -17.31
C MET A 423 21.34 3.15 -17.32
N PRO A 424 22.08 4.02 -16.62
CA PRO A 424 21.75 5.43 -16.53
C PRO A 424 21.95 6.17 -17.87
N GLU A 425 21.20 7.24 -18.09
CA GLU A 425 21.35 8.12 -19.24
C GLU A 425 22.48 9.12 -18.95
N SER A 426 23.67 8.89 -19.52
CA SER A 426 24.85 9.72 -19.33
C SER A 426 25.70 9.77 -20.60
N GLN A 427 26.42 10.89 -20.81
CA GLN A 427 27.30 11.08 -21.97
C GLN A 427 28.41 10.01 -22.07
N ASN A 428 28.80 9.39 -20.95
CA ASN A 428 29.87 8.38 -20.91
C ASN A 428 29.38 6.94 -21.19
N ILE A 429 28.10 6.76 -21.55
CA ILE A 429 27.50 5.45 -21.82
C ILE A 429 27.07 5.43 -23.29
N PRO A 430 27.47 4.41 -24.08
CA PRO A 430 27.04 4.27 -25.47
C PRO A 430 25.53 4.40 -25.60
N THR A 431 25.04 5.12 -26.61
CA THR A 431 23.60 5.38 -26.83
C THR A 431 22.77 4.10 -26.85
N LEU A 432 23.34 3.01 -27.36
CA LEU A 432 22.75 1.66 -27.38
C LEU A 432 22.49 1.05 -26.00
N LEU A 433 23.17 1.53 -24.95
CA LEU A 433 23.05 1.03 -23.57
C LEU A 433 22.24 1.97 -22.67
N GLN A 434 21.97 3.21 -23.08
CA GLN A 434 21.21 4.16 -22.26
C GLN A 434 19.77 3.67 -22.07
N GLY A 435 19.29 3.61 -20.81
CA GLY A 435 17.97 3.07 -20.48
C GLY A 435 17.85 1.54 -20.60
N PHE A 436 18.92 0.83 -20.96
CA PHE A 436 18.90 -0.62 -21.12
C PHE A 436 18.57 -1.32 -19.77
N PRO A 437 17.52 -2.16 -19.69
CA PRO A 437 17.07 -2.77 -18.44
C PRO A 437 17.91 -4.01 -18.08
N LEU A 438 19.20 -3.79 -17.81
CA LEU A 438 20.19 -4.82 -17.53
C LEU A 438 19.74 -5.76 -16.39
N GLY A 439 19.11 -5.25 -15.34
CA GLY A 439 18.61 -6.04 -14.21
C GLY A 439 17.51 -7.02 -14.57
N LEU A 440 16.59 -6.62 -15.43
CA LEU A 440 15.51 -7.51 -15.91
C LEU A 440 16.08 -8.60 -16.81
N VAL A 441 16.99 -8.24 -17.73
CA VAL A 441 17.65 -9.19 -18.63
C VAL A 441 18.49 -10.19 -17.86
N ALA A 442 19.30 -9.74 -16.89
CA ALA A 442 20.08 -10.63 -16.03
C ALA A 442 19.18 -11.60 -15.24
N ASN A 443 18.04 -11.13 -14.72
CA ASN A 443 17.07 -12.00 -14.05
C ASN A 443 16.43 -13.02 -15.00
N GLN A 444 16.08 -12.62 -16.22
CA GLN A 444 15.55 -13.54 -17.23
C GLN A 444 16.58 -14.60 -17.64
N ILE A 445 17.87 -14.25 -17.73
CA ILE A 445 18.96 -15.21 -17.97
C ILE A 445 19.03 -16.22 -16.83
N ARG A 446 18.95 -15.78 -15.57
CA ARG A 446 18.94 -16.67 -14.39
C ARG A 446 17.73 -17.60 -14.36
N SER A 447 16.53 -17.08 -14.64
CA SER A 447 15.27 -17.84 -14.53
C SER A 447 15.01 -18.76 -15.71
N TYR A 448 15.20 -18.28 -16.94
CA TYR A 448 14.76 -18.97 -18.15
C TYR A 448 15.90 -19.53 -19.00
N LYS A 449 17.15 -19.13 -18.72
CA LYS A 449 18.34 -19.51 -19.48
C LYS A 449 18.22 -19.27 -20.99
N TYR A 450 17.28 -18.45 -21.44
CA TYR A 450 16.85 -18.35 -22.84
C TYR A 450 17.99 -17.93 -23.79
N LEU A 451 18.97 -17.15 -23.30
CA LEU A 451 20.15 -16.73 -24.07
C LEU A 451 21.34 -17.70 -24.03
N VAL A 452 21.29 -18.71 -23.17
CA VAL A 452 22.46 -19.55 -22.83
C VAL A 452 22.18 -21.06 -22.89
N LYS A 453 20.90 -21.47 -23.01
CA LYS A 453 20.45 -22.87 -22.88
C LYS A 453 21.11 -23.84 -23.88
N HIS A 454 21.47 -23.35 -25.07
CA HIS A 454 22.07 -24.16 -26.14
C HIS A 454 23.32 -23.51 -26.74
N GLN A 455 23.98 -22.60 -26.01
CA GLN A 455 25.16 -21.87 -26.50
C GLN A 455 26.29 -21.94 -25.48
N ALA A 456 27.19 -22.91 -25.68
CA ALA A 456 28.33 -23.16 -24.80
C ALA A 456 29.27 -21.95 -24.72
N ASP A 457 29.50 -21.27 -25.84
CA ASP A 457 30.37 -20.10 -25.91
C ASP A 457 29.86 -18.95 -25.03
N ARG A 458 28.55 -18.70 -25.03
CA ARG A 458 27.95 -17.65 -24.19
C ARG A 458 27.99 -18.01 -22.70
N LEU A 459 27.79 -19.28 -22.37
CA LEU A 459 27.96 -19.77 -21.00
C LEU A 459 29.40 -19.60 -20.53
N GLN A 460 30.37 -19.93 -21.38
CA GLN A 460 31.78 -19.76 -21.08
C GLN A 460 32.13 -18.28 -20.86
N VAL A 461 31.73 -17.38 -21.75
CA VAL A 461 31.99 -15.94 -21.61
C VAL A 461 31.37 -15.38 -20.32
N LEU A 462 30.13 -15.77 -19.99
CA LEU A 462 29.50 -15.33 -18.73
C LEU A 462 30.21 -15.92 -17.50
N SER A 463 30.69 -17.17 -17.59
CA SER A 463 31.47 -17.80 -16.52
C SER A 463 32.81 -17.10 -16.31
N GLU A 464 33.53 -16.78 -17.40
CA GLU A 464 34.79 -16.03 -17.38
C GLU A 464 34.60 -14.60 -16.84
N LEU A 465 33.47 -13.97 -17.15
CA LEU A 465 33.11 -12.68 -16.59
C LEU A 465 32.74 -12.75 -15.09
N GLY A 466 32.42 -13.93 -14.56
CA GLY A 466 31.99 -14.13 -13.18
C GLY A 466 30.51 -13.82 -12.95
N PHE A 467 29.66 -14.13 -13.92
CA PHE A 467 28.22 -13.87 -13.84
C PHE A 467 27.57 -14.64 -12.69
N VAL A 468 26.82 -13.93 -11.84
CA VAL A 468 26.20 -14.51 -10.65
C VAL A 468 24.87 -15.17 -11.03
N TRP A 469 24.87 -16.50 -11.09
CA TRP A 469 23.69 -17.31 -11.38
C TRP A 469 22.72 -17.38 -10.18
N ASN A 470 23.26 -17.43 -8.97
CA ASN A 470 22.48 -17.50 -7.74
C ASN A 470 22.80 -16.30 -6.85
N SER A 471 21.98 -15.25 -6.98
CA SER A 471 22.10 -14.02 -6.17
C SER A 471 22.01 -14.29 -4.67
N TRP A 472 21.18 -15.25 -4.24
CA TRP A 472 21.06 -15.61 -2.82
C TRP A 472 22.31 -16.29 -2.26
N GLU A 473 23.00 -17.10 -3.06
CA GLU A 473 24.27 -17.72 -2.66
C GLU A 473 25.38 -16.68 -2.58
N PHE A 474 25.51 -15.86 -3.63
CA PHE A 474 26.51 -14.80 -3.71
C PHE A 474 26.37 -13.78 -2.58
N THR A 475 25.15 -13.29 -2.34
CA THR A 475 24.89 -12.35 -1.24
C THR A 475 25.27 -12.95 0.10
N PHE A 476 24.99 -14.23 0.34
CA PHE A 476 25.33 -14.86 1.61
C PHE A 476 26.83 -15.07 1.77
N ARG A 477 27.46 -15.74 0.81
CA ARG A 477 28.85 -16.21 0.91
C ARG A 477 29.85 -15.09 0.64
N ASP A 478 29.64 -14.33 -0.41
CA ASP A 478 30.63 -13.34 -0.89
C ASP A 478 30.41 -11.95 -0.30
N GLN A 479 29.18 -11.61 0.12
CA GLN A 479 28.90 -10.34 0.79
C GLN A 479 28.76 -10.49 2.32
N ILE A 480 27.76 -11.23 2.80
CA ILE A 480 27.41 -11.26 4.23
C ILE A 480 28.53 -11.88 5.07
N VAL A 481 29.06 -13.06 4.70
CA VAL A 481 30.12 -13.73 5.47
C VAL A 481 31.40 -12.89 5.50
N VAL A 482 31.87 -12.39 4.36
CA VAL A 482 33.06 -11.52 4.27
C VAL A 482 32.87 -10.23 5.07
N ALA A 483 31.68 -9.62 5.00
CA ALA A 483 31.35 -8.44 5.79
C ALA A 483 31.34 -8.72 7.31
N LEU A 484 30.86 -9.88 7.74
CA LEU A 484 30.88 -10.29 9.14
C LEU A 484 32.31 -10.55 9.64
N GLU A 485 33.15 -11.20 8.84
CA GLU A 485 34.56 -11.42 9.18
C GLU A 485 35.30 -10.08 9.36
N TRP A 486 35.10 -9.15 8.43
CA TRP A 486 35.68 -7.80 8.53
C TRP A 486 35.14 -7.05 9.76
N TYR A 487 33.83 -7.11 10.01
CA TYR A 487 33.21 -6.48 11.17
C TYR A 487 33.77 -7.06 12.48
N LYS A 488 33.95 -8.39 12.56
CA LYS A 488 34.54 -9.07 13.71
C LYS A 488 36.00 -8.65 13.93
N ARG A 489 36.80 -8.54 12.87
CA ARG A 489 38.20 -8.06 12.96
C ARG A 489 38.27 -6.61 13.45
N THR A 490 37.32 -5.77 13.05
CA THR A 490 37.31 -4.33 13.35
C THR A 490 36.76 -4.02 14.74
N PHE A 491 35.67 -4.69 15.14
CA PHE A 491 34.92 -4.38 16.37
C PHE A 491 35.00 -5.48 17.44
N GLY A 492 35.68 -6.60 17.18
CA GLY A 492 35.87 -7.72 18.10
C GLY A 492 34.64 -8.62 18.33
N ASN A 493 33.44 -8.16 17.98
CA ASN A 493 32.18 -8.89 18.16
C ASN A 493 31.28 -8.82 16.91
N LEU A 494 30.21 -9.62 16.88
CA LEU A 494 29.22 -9.65 15.80
C LEU A 494 27.87 -8.99 16.17
N LEU A 495 27.89 -8.01 17.09
CA LEU A 495 26.71 -7.22 17.46
C LEU A 495 26.46 -6.08 16.48
N VAL A 496 26.22 -6.41 15.21
CA VAL A 496 25.98 -5.42 14.15
C VAL A 496 24.71 -4.58 14.43
N PRO A 497 24.80 -3.23 14.48
CA PRO A 497 23.64 -2.35 14.61
C PRO A 497 22.71 -2.44 13.39
N ARG A 498 21.39 -2.35 13.60
CA ARG A 498 20.38 -2.52 12.53
C ARG A 498 20.59 -1.60 11.31
N ARG A 499 21.07 -0.38 11.51
CA ARG A 499 21.29 0.62 10.44
C ARG A 499 22.74 0.68 9.95
N TYR A 500 23.59 -0.25 10.40
CA TYR A 500 25.00 -0.25 10.01
C TYR A 500 25.17 -0.57 8.53
N ALA A 501 25.88 0.30 7.83
CA ALA A 501 26.33 0.10 6.46
C ALA A 501 27.85 0.15 6.45
N LEU A 502 28.47 -0.67 5.60
CA LEU A 502 29.92 -0.71 5.47
C LEU A 502 30.45 0.59 4.84
N PRO A 503 31.63 1.07 5.27
CA PRO A 503 32.24 2.28 4.71
C PRO A 503 32.56 2.10 3.21
N LEU A 504 32.60 3.24 2.51
CA LEU A 504 33.01 3.31 1.10
C LEU A 504 34.53 3.47 1.04
N GLY A 505 35.20 2.67 0.21
CA GLY A 505 36.65 2.75 -0.01
C GLY A 505 37.46 1.66 0.72
N ASP A 506 38.77 1.80 0.65
CA ASP A 506 39.71 0.87 1.28
C ASP A 506 39.61 0.90 2.81
N PRO A 507 39.77 -0.23 3.52
CA PRO A 507 40.33 -1.51 3.05
C PRO A 507 39.30 -2.53 2.53
N LEU A 508 38.04 -2.13 2.31
CA LEU A 508 36.98 -3.06 1.90
C LEU A 508 36.97 -3.28 0.39
N PRO A 509 36.76 -4.53 -0.08
CA PRO A 509 36.49 -4.80 -1.48
C PRO A 509 35.28 -4.00 -1.99
N LYS A 510 35.32 -3.56 -3.26
CA LYS A 510 34.25 -2.79 -3.90
C LYS A 510 32.85 -3.41 -3.74
N LEU A 511 32.77 -4.74 -3.74
CA LEU A 511 31.53 -5.48 -3.57
C LEU A 511 30.82 -5.26 -2.21
N LEU A 512 31.53 -4.72 -1.23
CA LEU A 512 31.03 -4.43 0.12
C LEU A 512 30.74 -2.95 0.36
N TRP A 513 31.10 -2.06 -0.58
CA TRP A 513 30.94 -0.62 -0.43
C TRP A 513 29.46 -0.24 -0.25
N GLY A 514 29.13 0.34 0.91
CA GLY A 514 27.75 0.75 1.22
C GLY A 514 26.79 -0.41 1.49
N PHE A 515 27.28 -1.65 1.58
CA PHE A 515 26.44 -2.81 1.88
C PHE A 515 25.83 -2.68 3.27
N LYS A 516 24.49 -2.79 3.34
CA LYS A 516 23.71 -2.60 4.57
C LYS A 516 23.75 -3.86 5.46
N LEU A 517 24.94 -4.19 5.96
CA LEU A 517 25.17 -5.37 6.80
C LEU A 517 24.19 -5.46 7.98
N GLY A 518 23.89 -4.31 8.62
CA GLY A 518 22.95 -4.25 9.74
C GLY A 518 21.54 -4.72 9.42
N ALA A 519 21.06 -4.43 8.21
CA ALA A 519 19.76 -4.86 7.75
C ALA A 519 19.77 -6.37 7.44
N ALA A 520 20.81 -6.86 6.75
CA ALA A 520 20.98 -8.27 6.43
C ALA A 520 21.03 -9.13 7.71
N VAL A 521 21.84 -8.73 8.68
CA VAL A 521 21.97 -9.42 9.98
C VAL A 521 20.65 -9.39 10.76
N ASN A 522 19.92 -8.27 10.74
CA ASN A 522 18.61 -8.19 11.39
C ASN A 522 17.58 -9.15 10.77
N ASN A 523 17.60 -9.30 9.45
CA ASN A 523 16.73 -10.21 8.72
C ASN A 523 17.09 -11.69 8.97
N ILE A 524 18.39 -12.02 9.02
CA ILE A 524 18.85 -13.36 9.45
C ILE A 524 18.30 -13.69 10.85
N ARG A 525 18.39 -12.75 11.80
CA ARG A 525 17.89 -12.97 13.17
C ARG A 525 16.37 -13.10 13.26
N SER A 526 15.64 -12.23 12.54
CA SER A 526 14.17 -12.09 12.70
C SER A 526 13.38 -13.04 11.78
N CYS A 527 13.87 -13.25 10.56
CA CYS A 527 13.16 -13.97 9.50
C CYS A 527 13.86 -15.29 9.12
N GLN A 528 15.04 -15.57 9.68
CA GLN A 528 15.86 -16.72 9.30
C GLN A 528 16.23 -16.69 7.80
N ASP A 529 16.34 -15.49 7.23
CA ASP A 529 16.79 -15.29 5.85
C ASP A 529 18.15 -15.98 5.65
N TYR A 530 18.34 -16.59 4.49
CA TYR A 530 19.53 -17.35 4.10
C TYR A 530 19.83 -18.65 4.90
N VAL A 531 19.31 -18.81 6.12
CA VAL A 531 19.63 -19.97 6.99
C VAL A 531 18.47 -20.95 7.15
N LYS A 532 17.24 -20.52 6.84
CA LYS A 532 16.06 -21.40 6.85
C LYS A 532 16.24 -22.57 5.87
N GLY A 533 16.26 -23.79 6.40
CA GLY A 533 16.46 -25.01 5.61
C GLY A 533 17.90 -25.27 5.14
N ARG A 534 18.88 -24.52 5.67
CA ARG A 534 20.31 -24.64 5.34
C ARG A 534 21.15 -24.75 6.64
N PRO A 535 21.29 -25.96 7.22
CA PRO A 535 22.00 -26.15 8.48
C PRO A 535 23.51 -25.87 8.37
N ASP A 536 24.09 -26.08 7.19
CA ASP A 536 25.46 -25.72 6.82
C ASP A 536 25.74 -24.23 7.02
N ARG A 537 24.85 -23.37 6.54
CA ARG A 537 24.98 -21.91 6.68
C ARG A 537 24.83 -21.45 8.12
N ARG A 538 23.94 -22.10 8.88
CA ARG A 538 23.79 -21.84 10.31
C ARG A 538 25.07 -22.23 11.06
N LYS A 539 25.61 -23.41 10.79
CA LYS A 539 26.87 -23.88 11.38
C LYS A 539 28.05 -22.96 11.06
N LEU A 540 28.16 -22.48 9.81
CA LEU A 540 29.18 -21.51 9.43
C LEU A 540 29.08 -20.21 10.24
N LEU A 541 27.86 -19.68 10.41
CA LEU A 541 27.64 -18.50 11.24
C LEU A 541 27.95 -18.77 12.72
N ASP A 542 27.61 -19.95 13.23
CA ASP A 542 27.94 -20.39 14.59
C ASP A 542 29.46 -20.43 14.80
N GLU A 543 30.21 -21.01 13.86
CA GLU A 543 31.68 -21.06 13.86
C GLU A 543 32.32 -19.65 13.79
N LEU A 544 31.70 -18.73 13.05
CA LEU A 544 32.09 -17.31 13.05
C LEU A 544 31.80 -16.60 14.38
N GLY A 545 31.03 -17.21 15.28
CA GLY A 545 30.61 -16.62 16.56
C GLY A 545 29.40 -15.68 16.41
N PHE A 546 28.51 -15.97 15.47
CA PHE A 546 27.35 -15.13 15.18
C PHE A 546 26.35 -15.13 16.33
N ILE A 547 25.99 -13.92 16.77
CA ILE A 547 25.07 -13.74 17.88
C ILE A 547 23.63 -13.73 17.37
N TRP A 548 22.91 -14.84 17.60
CA TRP A 548 21.50 -15.00 17.25
C TRP A 548 20.58 -14.15 18.12
N HIS A 549 20.80 -14.17 19.44
CA HIS A 549 19.98 -13.47 20.41
C HIS A 549 20.66 -12.17 20.85
N ALA A 550 20.70 -11.17 19.95
CA ALA A 550 21.38 -9.90 20.20
C ALA A 550 20.91 -9.13 21.45
N LYS A 551 19.69 -9.38 21.94
CA LYS A 551 19.20 -8.78 23.19
C LYS A 551 19.76 -9.48 24.44
N GLU A 552 19.91 -10.80 24.36
CA GLU A 552 20.40 -11.62 25.47
C GLU A 552 21.92 -11.49 25.60
N SER A 553 22.66 -11.59 24.49
CA SER A 553 24.11 -11.37 24.50
C SER A 553 24.47 -9.94 24.92
N LYS A 554 23.72 -8.90 24.53
CA LYS A 554 23.90 -7.54 25.09
C LYS A 554 23.64 -7.47 26.60
N PHE A 555 22.74 -8.31 27.12
CA PHE A 555 22.48 -8.37 28.55
C PHE A 555 23.65 -9.07 29.26
N GLN A 556 24.05 -10.25 28.81
CA GLN A 556 25.12 -11.03 29.43
C GLN A 556 26.52 -10.43 29.24
N GLU A 557 26.87 -9.96 28.05
CA GLU A 557 28.23 -9.50 27.72
C GLU A 557 28.45 -8.01 27.98
N MET A 558 27.37 -7.21 28.07
CA MET A 558 27.48 -5.78 28.35
C MET A 558 26.81 -5.36 29.65
N MET A 559 25.55 -5.73 29.89
CA MET A 559 24.82 -5.29 31.08
C MET A 559 25.39 -5.91 32.36
N VAL A 560 25.59 -7.23 32.40
CA VAL A 560 26.02 -7.94 33.61
C VAL A 560 27.40 -7.45 34.09
N PRO A 561 28.47 -7.45 33.26
CA PRO A 561 29.78 -6.93 33.66
C PRO A 561 29.74 -5.45 34.07
N ALA A 562 28.93 -4.64 33.38
CA ALA A 562 28.77 -3.23 33.73
C ALA A 562 28.09 -3.02 35.09
N LEU A 563 27.10 -3.87 35.43
CA LEU A 563 26.43 -3.86 36.73
C LEU A 563 27.34 -4.38 37.85
N GLU A 564 28.12 -5.43 37.58
CA GLU A 564 29.12 -5.97 38.51
C GLU A 564 30.17 -4.92 38.85
N TRP A 565 30.73 -4.26 37.85
CA TRP A 565 31.68 -3.17 38.06
C TRP A 565 31.05 -2.01 38.84
N TYR A 566 29.81 -1.61 38.48
CA TYR A 566 29.12 -0.53 39.18
C TYR A 566 28.87 -0.89 40.66
N ARG A 567 28.48 -2.14 40.93
CA ARG A 567 28.30 -2.66 42.30
C ARG A 567 29.62 -2.67 43.07
N LEU A 568 30.71 -3.12 42.45
CA LEU A 568 32.04 -3.14 43.07
C LEU A 568 32.50 -1.73 43.45
N LYS A 569 32.25 -0.73 42.60
CA LYS A 569 32.70 0.65 42.82
C LYS A 569 31.84 1.46 43.78
N PHE A 570 30.51 1.29 43.74
CA PHE A 570 29.58 2.13 44.49
C PHE A 570 28.84 1.38 45.61
N GLY A 571 29.07 0.07 45.75
CA GLY A 571 28.48 -0.77 46.80
C GLY A 571 26.98 -1.05 46.64
N ASN A 572 26.34 -0.57 45.57
CA ASN A 572 24.91 -0.73 45.31
C ASN A 572 24.60 -0.77 43.80
N LEU A 573 23.38 -1.19 43.44
CA LEU A 573 22.90 -1.27 42.05
C LEU A 573 21.92 -0.13 41.68
N LEU A 574 21.96 0.99 42.42
CA LEU A 574 21.14 2.17 42.15
C LEU A 574 21.80 3.03 41.08
N VAL A 575 21.85 2.51 39.85
CA VAL A 575 22.45 3.20 38.70
C VAL A 575 21.61 4.43 38.29
N PRO A 576 22.17 5.65 38.26
CA PRO A 576 21.51 6.85 37.74
C PRO A 576 21.15 6.70 36.25
N LEU A 577 20.01 7.24 35.81
CA LEU A 577 19.47 7.04 34.44
C LEU A 577 20.42 7.41 33.29
N LYS A 578 21.34 8.35 33.50
CA LYS A 578 22.33 8.80 32.51
C LYS A 578 23.76 8.38 32.86
N TYR A 579 23.93 7.41 33.75
CA TYR A 579 25.25 6.90 34.07
C TYR A 579 25.84 6.17 32.86
N GLU A 580 26.96 6.70 32.39
CA GLU A 580 27.81 6.13 31.35
C GLU A 580 29.07 5.61 32.02
N LEU A 581 29.50 4.42 31.61
CA LEU A 581 30.75 3.84 32.11
C LEU A 581 31.94 4.68 31.65
N PRO A 582 32.85 5.07 32.56
CA PRO A 582 34.02 5.85 32.20
C PRO A 582 34.96 5.04 31.30
N GLU A 583 35.69 5.74 30.45
CA GLU A 583 36.81 5.17 29.70
C GLU A 583 37.98 5.00 30.69
N SER A 584 38.22 3.77 31.11
CA SER A 584 39.24 3.41 32.11
C SER A 584 39.79 2.03 31.79
N ASP A 585 41.08 1.82 32.07
CA ASP A 585 41.75 0.52 31.94
C ASP A 585 41.16 -0.56 32.86
N GLU A 586 40.40 -0.16 33.88
CA GLU A 586 39.66 -1.04 34.80
C GLU A 586 38.37 -1.63 34.20
N ILE A 587 37.93 -1.13 33.05
CA ILE A 587 36.69 -1.53 32.37
C ILE A 587 37.04 -2.07 30.99
N PRO A 588 36.54 -3.24 30.57
CA PRO A 588 36.72 -3.72 29.21
C PRO A 588 36.35 -2.66 28.17
N GLN A 589 37.19 -2.47 27.15
CA GLN A 589 36.99 -1.43 26.12
C GLN A 589 35.60 -1.46 25.47
N LEU A 590 34.99 -2.65 25.39
CA LEU A 590 33.63 -2.86 24.89
C LEU A 590 32.55 -2.09 25.67
N LEU A 591 32.81 -1.76 26.94
CA LEU A 591 31.85 -1.11 27.85
C LEU A 591 32.11 0.39 28.00
N TRP A 592 33.16 0.93 27.39
CA TRP A 592 33.45 2.36 27.40
C TRP A 592 32.29 3.16 26.79
N GLY A 593 31.82 4.19 27.51
CA GLY A 593 30.68 5.00 27.09
C GLY A 593 29.33 4.26 27.10
N PHE A 594 29.26 3.03 27.63
CA PHE A 594 28.00 2.30 27.72
C PHE A 594 27.03 3.00 28.69
N LYS A 595 25.85 3.37 28.18
CA LYS A 595 24.75 4.04 28.91
C LYS A 595 24.04 3.09 29.86
N LEU A 596 24.76 2.57 30.86
CA LEU A 596 24.29 1.61 31.85
C LEU A 596 22.98 2.08 32.51
N GLY A 597 22.86 3.36 32.84
CA GLY A 597 21.65 3.93 33.45
C GLY A 597 20.38 3.76 32.61
N THR A 598 20.47 4.01 31.30
CA THR A 598 19.34 3.87 30.39
C THR A 598 18.98 2.41 30.17
N ALA A 599 20.01 1.56 30.16
CA ALA A 599 19.87 0.12 29.98
C ALA A 599 19.16 -0.53 31.19
N VAL A 600 19.57 -0.19 32.43
CA VAL A 600 18.94 -0.66 33.68
C VAL A 600 17.51 -0.16 33.84
N SER A 601 17.24 1.11 33.50
CA SER A 601 15.87 1.65 33.52
C SER A 601 14.92 0.90 32.59
N LYS A 602 15.42 0.43 31.44
CA LYS A 602 14.62 -0.35 30.49
C LYS A 602 14.32 -1.74 31.03
N CYS A 603 15.28 -2.40 31.68
CA CYS A 603 15.05 -3.68 32.37
C CYS A 603 14.01 -3.55 33.49
N ARG A 604 14.06 -2.48 34.29
CA ARG A 604 13.06 -2.20 35.34
C ARG A 604 11.65 -1.92 34.79
N GLN A 605 11.52 -1.40 33.57
CA GLN A 605 10.23 -1.20 32.91
C GLN A 605 9.68 -2.50 32.31
N ASP A 606 10.55 -3.38 31.84
CA ASP A 606 10.15 -4.68 31.26
C ASP A 606 9.68 -5.67 32.35
N SER A 607 10.23 -5.63 33.58
CA SER A 607 9.80 -6.47 34.71
C SER A 607 8.41 -6.11 35.24
N VAL A 608 8.05 -4.82 35.24
CA VAL A 608 6.71 -4.33 35.61
C VAL A 608 5.63 -4.73 34.59
N ARG A 609 6.02 -5.11 33.36
CA ARG A 609 5.11 -5.56 32.29
C ARG A 609 4.95 -7.09 32.19
N GLY A 610 5.43 -7.85 33.18
CA GLY A 610 5.13 -9.28 33.30
C GLY A 610 5.76 -10.17 32.24
N ARG A 611 7.04 -9.97 31.88
CA ARG A 611 7.83 -10.98 31.14
C ARG A 611 8.68 -11.79 32.13
N PRO A 612 8.32 -13.04 32.44
CA PRO A 612 8.96 -13.83 33.49
C PRO A 612 10.40 -14.26 33.16
N ASP A 613 10.81 -14.30 31.89
CA ASP A 613 12.13 -14.79 31.46
C ASP A 613 13.31 -13.85 31.78
N ARG A 614 13.11 -12.82 32.61
CA ARG A 614 14.09 -11.74 32.88
C ARG A 614 14.11 -11.28 34.35
N GLN A 615 13.73 -12.16 35.26
CA GLN A 615 13.87 -11.89 36.71
C GLN A 615 15.28 -12.17 37.20
#